data_AF-A0A5S3R8C6-F1
#
_entry.id   AF-A0A5S3R8C6-F1
#
_cell.length_a   1.000
_cell.length_b   1.000
_cell.length_c   1.000
_cell.angle_alpha   90.00
_cell.angle_beta   90.00
_cell.angle_gamma   90.00
#
_symmetry.space_group_name_H-M   'P 1'
#
loop_
_entity.id
_entity.type
_entity.pdbx_description
1 polymer ?
#
loop_
_entity_poly.entity_id
_entity_poly.type
_entity_poly.pdbx_seq_one_letter_code
_entity_poly.pdbx_strand_id
1 'polypeptide(L)' 'MKIDAALIIRQRMLMGWTQDQLAGASGLSKRTIQRVEREASASMETQKALLI' A
#
# COMPACT_ATOMS: atom_id res chain seq x y z
N MET A 1 3.86 -11.81 4.24
CA MET A 1 3.91 -12.39 2.88
C MET A 1 4.56 -11.38 1.94
N LYS A 2 5.23 -11.84 0.89
CA LYS A 2 5.82 -10.94 -0.11
C LYS A 2 4.70 -10.25 -0.90
N ILE A 3 4.82 -8.94 -1.08
CA ILE A 3 3.96 -8.11 -1.93
C ILE A 3 4.86 -7.34 -2.89
N ASP A 4 4.39 -7.08 -4.10
CA ASP A 4 5.12 -6.24 -5.05
C ASP A 4 4.99 -4.76 -4.66
N ALA A 5 5.95 -4.27 -3.88
CA ALA A 5 6.01 -2.88 -3.46
C ALA A 5 6.10 -1.91 -4.66
N ALA A 6 6.78 -2.31 -5.74
CA ALA A 6 6.95 -1.44 -6.91
C ALA A 6 5.61 -1.21 -7.62
N LEU A 7 4.77 -2.24 -7.71
CA LEU A 7 3.42 -2.11 -8.24
C LEU A 7 2.56 -1.14 -7.43
N ILE A 8 2.59 -1.26 -6.09
CA ILE A 8 1.82 -0.39 -5.19
C ILE A 8 2.27 1.07 -5.33
N ILE A 9 3.59 1.32 -5.32
CA ILE A 9 4.17 2.66 -5.50
C ILE A 9 3.75 3.24 -6.85
N ARG A 10 3.83 2.44 -7.92
CA ARG A 10 3.47 2.88 -9.27
C ARG A 10 1.98 3.25 -9.37
N GLN A 11 1.08 2.42 -8.86
CA GLN A 11 -0.35 2.72 -8.85
C GLN A 11 -0.64 3.99 -8.05
N ARG A 12 -0.04 4.13 -6.87
CA ARG A 12 -0.18 5.33 -6.05
C ARG A 12 0.26 6.59 -6.79
N MET A 13 1.40 6.55 -7.49
CA MET A 13 1.88 7.67 -8.30
C MET A 13 0.98 7.94 -9.52
N LEU A 14 0.48 6.91 -10.20
CA LEU A 14 -0.44 7.05 -11.33
C LEU A 14 -1.75 7.74 -10.93
N MET A 15 -2.23 7.47 -9.72
CA MET A 15 -3.41 8.14 -9.15
C MET A 15 -3.10 9.54 -8.57
N GLY A 16 -1.83 9.97 -8.57
CA GLY A 16 -1.40 11.23 -7.96
C GLY A 16 -1.53 11.24 -6.43
N TRP A 17 -1.52 10.07 -5.79
CA TRP A 17 -1.80 9.92 -4.37
C TRP A 17 -0.54 10.02 -3.49
N THR A 18 -0.72 10.62 -2.32
CA THR A 18 0.23 10.51 -1.21
C THR A 18 0.05 9.18 -0.46
N GLN A 19 1.01 8.82 0.39
CA GLN A 19 0.89 7.64 1.25
C GLN A 19 -0.32 7.74 2.20
N ASP A 20 -0.67 8.95 2.65
CA ASP A 20 -1.85 9.18 3.50
C ASP A 20 -3.16 8.98 2.73
N GLN A 21 -3.21 9.38 1.46
CA GLN A 21 -4.37 9.16 0.60
C GLN A 21 -4.58 7.68 0.31
N LEU A 22 -3.50 6.94 -0.01
CA LEU A 22 -3.57 5.49 -0.19
C LEU A 22 -4.01 4.80 1.12
N ALA A 23 -3.49 5.25 2.26
CA ALA A 23 -3.88 4.74 3.57
C ALA A 23 -5.38 4.95 3.84
N GLY A 24 -5.88 6.17 3.60
CA GLY A 24 -7.29 6.49 3.72
C GLY A 24 -8.19 5.66 2.80
N ALA A 25 -7.80 5.51 1.53
CA ALA A 25 -8.57 4.75 0.55
C ALA A 25 -8.65 3.24 0.87
N SER A 26 -7.55 2.67 1.39
CA SER A 26 -7.47 1.25 1.76
C SER A 26 -7.93 0.95 3.19
N GLY A 27 -8.30 1.97 3.98
CA GLY A 27 -8.60 1.81 5.41
C GLY A 27 -7.39 1.33 6.24
N LEU A 28 -6.18 1.56 5.75
CA LEU A 28 -4.93 1.18 6.40
C LEU A 28 -4.29 2.39 7.10
N SER A 29 -3.33 2.14 7.98
CA SER A 29 -2.50 3.22 8.53
C SER A 29 -1.41 3.64 7.54
N LYS A 30 -1.00 4.92 7.57
CA LYS A 30 0.19 5.40 6.84
C LYS A 30 1.43 4.55 7.12
N ARG A 31 1.61 4.12 8.38
CA ARG A 31 2.72 3.24 8.79
C ARG A 31 2.67 1.89 8.08
N THR A 32 1.47 1.34 7.88
CA THR A 32 1.27 0.10 7.10
C THR A 32 1.68 0.32 5.65
N ILE A 33 1.23 1.41 5.02
CA ILE A 33 1.64 1.75 3.65
C ILE A 33 3.16 1.90 3.53
N GLN A 34 3.78 2.64 4.44
CA GLN A 34 5.24 2.80 4.45
C GLN A 34 5.99 1.47 4.59
N ARG A 35 5.49 0.59 5.47
CA ARG A 35 6.05 -0.76 5.65
C ARG A 35 5.91 -1.60 4.38
N VAL A 36 4.75 -1.55 3.74
CA VAL A 36 4.51 -2.24 2.46
C VAL A 36 5.47 -1.73 1.38
N GLU A 37 5.62 -0.42 1.24
CA GLU A 37 6.49 0.17 0.21
C GLU A 37 7.99 -0.03 0.49
N ARG A 38 8.42 -0.09 1.75
CA ARG A 38 9.85 -0.24 2.13
C ARG A 38 10.29 -1.69 2.29
N GLU A 39 9.48 -2.51 2.95
CA GLU A 39 9.85 -3.88 3.33
C GLU A 39 9.29 -4.92 2.36
N ALA A 40 8.47 -4.51 1.39
CA ALA A 40 7.79 -5.41 0.45
C ALA A 40 7.06 -6.56 1.16
N SER A 41 6.53 -6.27 2.35
CA SER A 41 5.90 -7.23 3.24
C SER A 41 4.53 -6.74 3.69
N ALA A 42 3.53 -7.61 3.61
CA ALA A 42 2.16 -7.32 4.01
C ALA A 42 1.51 -8.56 4.64
N SER A 43 0.52 -8.35 5.51
CA SER A 43 -0.39 -9.43 5.92
C SER A 43 -1.39 -9.73 4.80
N MET A 44 -2.10 -10.85 4.89
CA MET A 44 -3.15 -11.20 3.92
C MET A 44 -4.26 -10.16 3.89
N GLU A 45 -4.63 -9.62 5.04
CA GLU A 45 -5.64 -8.57 5.19
C GLU A 45 -5.17 -7.28 4.52
N THR A 46 -3.91 -6.90 4.71
CA THR A 46 -3.31 -5.72 4.08
C THR A 46 -3.28 -5.87 2.55
N GLN A 47 -2.93 -7.05 2.05
CA GLN A 47 -2.94 -7.31 0.60
C GLN A 47 -4.34 -7.19 0.03
N LYS A 48 -5.34 -7.77 0.71
CA LYS A 48 -6.75 -7.62 0.31
C LYS A 48 -7.15 -6.15 0.28
N ALA A 49 -6.87 -5.39 1.33
CA ALA A 49 -7.21 -3.97 1.44
C ALA A 49 -6.57 -3.07 0.36
N LEU A 50 -5.44 -3.49 -0.22
CA LEU A 50 -4.78 -2.77 -1.33
C LEU A 50 -5.26 -3.20 -2.72
N LEU A 51 -5.97 -4.32 -2.83
CA LEU A 51 -6.48 -4.90 -4.08
C LEU A 51 -7.99 -4.64 -4.29
N ILE A 52 -8.63 -3.87 -3.39
CA ILE A 52 -10.03 -3.42 -3.50
C ILE A 52 -10.04 -2.02 -4.09
#